data_AF-A0A5C7XUR8-F1
#
_entry.id   AF-A0A5C7XUR8-F1
#
_cell.length_a   1.000
_cell.length_b   1.000
_cell.length_c   1.000
_cell.angle_alpha   90.00
_cell.angle_beta   90.00
_cell.angle_gamma   90.00
#
_symmetry.space_group_name_H-M   'P 1'
#
loop_
_entity.id
_entity.type
_entity.pdbx_description
1 polymer ?
#
loop_
_entity_poly.entity_id
_entity_poly.type
_entity_poly.pdbx_seq_one_letter_code
_entity_poly.pdbx_strand_id
1 'polypeptide(L)' 'LQSEPMYRSFRPDLEHPTRADAEPVFGIQQAMRVNYVEPLDISNAVLWLVSDEARYVTGMQLRVDAGGYLKWYDYHV' A
#
# COMPACT_ATOMS: atom_id res chain seq x y z
N LEU A 1 -2.44 7.50 -8.38
CA LEU A 1 -3.00 6.57 -7.37
C LEU A 1 -4.50 6.77 -7.14
N GLN A 2 -5.10 7.94 -7.40
CA GLN A 2 -6.53 8.15 -7.19
C GLN A 2 -7.14 8.66 -8.50
N SER A 3 -7.49 7.74 -9.41
CA SER A 3 -7.95 8.06 -10.77
C SER A 3 -9.09 7.15 -11.19
N GLU A 4 -9.91 7.62 -12.14
CA GLU A 4 -11.07 6.86 -12.64
C GLU A 4 -10.72 5.46 -13.19
N PRO A 5 -9.64 5.27 -13.98
CA PRO A 5 -9.26 3.92 -14.44
C PRO A 5 -8.96 2.96 -13.30
N MET A 6 -8.39 3.45 -12.19
CA MET A 6 -8.15 2.61 -11.02
C MET A 6 -9.47 2.22 -10.36
N TYR A 7 -10.38 3.17 -10.12
CA TYR A 7 -11.67 2.85 -9.49
C TYR A 7 -12.47 1.84 -10.32
N ARG A 8 -12.43 1.94 -11.66
CA ARG A 8 -13.03 0.93 -12.57
C ARG A 8 -12.43 -0.46 -12.42
N SER A 9 -11.13 -0.57 -12.13
CA SER A 9 -10.47 -1.86 -11.89
C SER A 9 -11.01 -2.54 -10.63
N PHE A 10 -11.30 -1.76 -9.58
CA PHE A 10 -11.82 -2.27 -8.30
C PHE A 10 -13.33 -2.44 -8.27
N ARG A 11 -14.05 -1.63 -9.03
CA ARG A 11 -15.52 -1.62 -9.15
C ARG A 11 -15.94 -1.71 -10.61
N PRO A 12 -15.62 -2.82 -11.31
CA PRO A 12 -15.99 -3.01 -12.70
C PRO A 12 -17.51 -3.11 -12.90
N ASP A 13 -18.26 -3.30 -11.79
CA ASP A 13 -19.71 -3.33 -11.74
C ASP A 13 -20.37 -1.95 -11.88
N LEU A 14 -19.62 -0.85 -11.75
CA LEU A 14 -20.14 0.51 -11.83
C LEU A 14 -19.68 1.24 -13.10
N GLU A 15 -20.58 2.00 -13.72
CA GLU A 15 -20.27 2.77 -14.94
C GLU A 15 -19.37 3.98 -14.68
N HIS A 16 -19.52 4.64 -13.53
CA HIS A 16 -18.72 5.79 -13.12
C HIS A 16 -18.33 5.70 -11.64
N PRO A 17 -17.44 4.76 -11.26
CA PRO A 17 -17.10 4.54 -9.87
C PRO A 17 -16.35 5.74 -9.29
N THR A 18 -16.77 6.15 -8.09
CA THR A 18 -16.09 7.20 -7.32
C THR A 18 -15.03 6.61 -6.39
N ARG A 19 -14.25 7.48 -5.76
CA ARG A 19 -13.32 7.09 -4.71
C ARG A 19 -14.02 6.36 -3.56
N ALA A 20 -15.15 6.89 -3.09
CA ALA A 20 -15.90 6.32 -1.98
C ALA A 20 -16.44 4.91 -2.30
N ASP A 21 -16.73 4.63 -3.57
CA ASP A 21 -17.18 3.30 -4.01
C ASP A 21 -16.05 2.26 -4.01
N ALA A 22 -14.81 2.71 -4.24
CA ALA A 22 -13.64 1.86 -4.40
C ALA A 22 -12.82 1.71 -3.10
N GLU A 23 -12.81 2.71 -2.21
CA GLU A 23 -12.06 2.68 -0.95
C GLU A 23 -12.31 1.43 -0.10
N PRO A 24 -13.57 0.96 0.09
CA PRO A 24 -13.85 -0.22 0.90
C PRO A 24 -13.22 -1.51 0.36
N VAL A 25 -12.91 -1.58 -0.94
CA VAL A 25 -12.37 -2.77 -1.59
C VAL A 25 -10.85 -2.72 -1.78
N PHE A 26 -10.19 -1.59 -1.53
CA PHE A 26 -8.72 -1.50 -1.62
C PHE A 26 -8.00 -2.46 -0.67
N GLY A 27 -8.60 -2.75 0.50
CA GLY A 27 -8.08 -3.71 1.47
C GLY A 27 -7.91 -5.14 0.91
N ILE A 28 -8.57 -5.48 -0.20
CA ILE A 28 -8.34 -6.76 -0.90
C ILE A 28 -6.87 -6.89 -1.29
N GLN A 29 -6.18 -5.80 -1.58
CA GLN A 29 -4.77 -5.86 -1.91
C GLN A 29 -3.81 -5.96 -0.72
N GLN A 30 -4.28 -5.71 0.51
CA GLN A 30 -3.42 -5.63 1.70
C GLN A 30 -3.53 -6.91 2.53
N ALA A 31 -2.42 -7.36 3.12
CA ALA A 31 -2.46 -8.48 4.08
C ALA A 31 -2.96 -8.00 5.44
N MET A 32 -2.59 -6.78 5.83
CA MET A 32 -3.08 -6.12 7.04
C MET A 32 -4.51 -5.57 6.85
N ARG A 33 -5.22 -5.34 7.95
CA ARG A 33 -6.62 -4.88 7.97
C ARG A 33 -6.74 -3.36 7.73
N VAL A 34 -6.11 -2.88 6.66
CA VAL A 34 -6.11 -1.48 6.22
C VAL A 34 -6.40 -1.41 4.72
N ASN A 35 -6.95 -0.30 4.24
CA ASN A 35 -7.30 -0.15 2.82
C ASN A 35 -6.08 0.15 1.95
N TYR A 36 -5.21 1.02 2.43
CA TYR A 36 -3.94 1.40 1.81
C TYR A 36 -3.07 2.09 2.87
N VAL A 37 -1.78 2.27 2.57
CA VAL A 37 -0.87 3.07 3.40
C VAL A 37 -1.04 4.54 3.11
N GLU A 38 -1.00 5.38 4.14
CA GLU A 38 -1.09 6.83 4.01
C GLU A 38 0.31 7.42 3.73
N PRO A 39 0.41 8.62 3.13
CA PRO A 39 1.69 9.30 2.94
C PRO A 39 2.50 9.43 4.25
N LEU A 40 1.81 9.60 5.37
CA LEU A 40 2.41 9.69 6.70
C LEU A 40 3.16 8.40 7.09
N ASP A 41 2.68 7.22 6.70
CA ASP A 41 3.34 5.94 6.99
C ASP A 41 4.70 5.85 6.29
N ILE A 42 4.78 6.37 5.06
CA ILE A 42 6.04 6.48 4.31
C ILE A 42 6.97 7.47 4.99
N SER A 43 6.47 8.64 5.40
CA SER A 43 7.26 9.64 6.11
C SER A 43 7.80 9.11 7.44
N ASN A 44 7.04 8.30 8.18
CA ASN A 44 7.50 7.68 9.42
C ASN A 44 8.67 6.71 9.17
N ALA A 45 8.62 5.92 8.10
CA ALA A 45 9.73 5.05 7.71
C ALA A 45 10.98 5.85 7.32
N VAL A 46 10.80 6.98 6.61
CA VAL A 46 11.90 7.91 6.30
C VAL A 46 12.49 8.50 7.59
N LEU A 47 11.65 8.93 8.53
CA LEU A 47 12.09 9.47 9.81
C LEU A 47 12.95 8.47 10.58
N TRP A 48 12.57 7.20 10.61
CA TRP A 48 13.39 6.14 11.18
C TRP A 48 14.71 5.95 10.42
N LEU A 49 14.70 5.94 9.08
CA LEU A 49 15.93 5.78 8.29
C LEU A 49 16.95 6.89 8.51
N VAL A 50 16.51 8.12 8.81
CA VAL A 50 17.41 9.26 9.06
C VAL A 50 17.80 9.42 10.55
N SER A 51 17.33 8.53 11.40
CA SER A 51 17.59 8.56 12.84
C SER A 51 18.89 7.83 13.22
N ASP A 52 19.37 8.03 14.45
CA ASP A 52 20.58 7.38 14.98
C ASP A 52 20.39 5.86 15.12
N GLU A 53 19.15 5.40 15.22
CA GLU A 53 18.73 4.00 15.30
C GLU A 53 19.02 3.23 14.00
N ALA A 54 19.08 3.93 12.87
CA ALA A 54 19.35 3.36 11.55
C ALA A 54 20.80 3.59 11.06
N ARG A 55 21.73 4.02 11.93
CA ARG A 55 23.10 4.47 11.56
C ARG A 55 23.95 3.50 10.73
N TYR A 56 23.61 2.21 10.70
CA TYR A 56 24.32 1.19 9.90
C TYR A 56 23.40 0.47 8.91
N VAL A 57 22.17 0.94 8.72
CA VAL A 57 21.22 0.40 7.75
C VAL A 57 21.49 1.05 6.40
N THR A 58 21.94 0.27 5.42
CA THR A 58 22.24 0.74 4.06
C THR A 58 21.99 -0.35 3.03
N GLY A 59 21.72 0.04 1.77
CA GLY A 59 21.48 -0.89 0.65
C GLY A 59 20.18 -1.70 0.72
N MET A 60 19.33 -1.46 1.70
CA MET A 60 18.08 -2.18 1.92
C MET A 60 16.92 -1.61 1.11
N GLN A 61 16.07 -2.48 0.56
CA GLN A 61 14.75 -2.12 0.04
C GLN A 61 13.70 -2.31 1.15
N LEU A 62 13.35 -1.22 1.85
CA LEU A 62 12.33 -1.24 2.90
C LEU A 62 10.93 -1.13 2.28
N ARG A 63 10.11 -2.17 2.47
CA ARG A 63 8.71 -2.19 2.00
C ARG A 63 7.79 -1.61 3.07
N VAL A 64 6.97 -0.64 2.67
CA VAL A 64 5.90 -0.07 3.49
C VAL A 64 4.61 -0.17 2.68
N ASP A 65 4.06 -1.38 2.58
CA ASP A 65 2.97 -1.72 1.66
C ASP A 65 1.86 -2.53 2.33
N ALA A 66 1.75 -2.50 3.66
CA ALA A 66 0.75 -3.26 4.43
C ALA A 66 0.70 -4.77 4.10
N GLY A 67 1.83 -5.32 3.66
CA GLY A 67 1.97 -6.73 3.27
C GLY A 67 1.35 -7.07 1.92
N GLY A 68 1.03 -6.08 1.09
CA GLY A 68 0.44 -6.30 -0.22
C GLY A 68 1.32 -7.16 -1.11
N TYR A 69 2.65 -6.98 -1.10
CA TYR A 69 3.53 -7.85 -1.87
C TYR A 69 3.46 -9.31 -1.45
N LEU A 70 3.51 -9.56 -0.13
CA LEU A 70 3.44 -10.91 0.40
C LEU A 70 2.13 -11.60 0.04
N LYS A 71 1.01 -10.85 0.05
CA LYS A 71 -0.32 -11.39 -0.27
C LYS A 71 -0.46 -11.86 -1.72
N TRP A 72 0.12 -11.13 -2.67
CA TRP A 72 -0.07 -11.39 -4.10
C TRP A 72 1.05 -12.21 -4.75
N TYR A 73 2.25 -12.13 -4.19
CA TYR A 73 3.44 -12.76 -4.75
C TYR A 73 4.00 -13.79 -3.78
N ASP A 74 3.10 -14.53 -3.11
CA ASP A 74 3.44 -15.60 -2.17
C ASP A 74 4.66 -16.37 -2.70
N TYR A 75 5.78 -16.26 -1.98
CA TYR A 75 7.01 -16.94 -2.34
C TYR A 75 6.74 -18.42 -2.06
N HIS A 76 6.23 -19.15 -3.05
CA HIS A 76 6.32 -20.60 -3.07
C HIS A 76 7.82 -20.95 -3.12
N VAL A 77 8.41 -21.14 -1.94
CA VAL A 77 9.61 -21.96 -1.76
C VAL A 77 9.15 -23.37 -1.46
#